data_AF-A0A1A2GKG0-F1
#
_entry.id   AF-A0A1A2GKG0-F1
#
_cell.length_a   1.000
_cell.length_b   1.000
_cell.length_c   1.000
_cell.angle_alpha   90.00
_cell.angle_beta   90.00
_cell.angle_gamma   90.00
#
_symmetry.space_group_name_H-M   'P 1'
#
loop_
_entity.id
_entity.type
_entity.pdbx_description
1 polymer ?
#
loop_
_entity_poly.entity_id
_entity_poly.type
_entity_poly.pdbx_seq_one_letter_code
_entity_poly.pdbx_strand_id
1 'polypeptide(L)'
;METLVGKFLDAIPPQHRAVIVEELAHRDAGLLAEVGEVQEPTATQLQAVEHVLATAVIKSLGSDYTPNEHGLAVERAIESLLEVWPISR
;
A
#
# COMPACT_ATOMS: atom_id res chain seq x y z
N MET A 1 26.59 8.17 -12.62
CA MET A 1 26.21 8.42 -11.21
C MET A 1 25.07 7.46 -10.91
N GLU A 2 25.41 6.30 -10.35
CA GLU A 2 24.45 5.46 -9.60
C GLU A 2 23.98 6.30 -8.40
N THR A 3 22.69 6.39 -8.05
CA THR A 3 21.82 5.32 -7.57
C THR A 3 20.37 5.79 -7.69
N LEU A 4 19.48 5.01 -8.31
CA LEU A 4 18.03 5.19 -8.16
C LEU A 4 17.37 3.82 -8.00
N VAL A 5 17.79 3.08 -6.98
CA VAL A 5 16.84 2.14 -6.34
C VAL A 5 15.82 3.06 -5.67
N GLY A 6 14.66 3.20 -6.30
CA GLY A 6 13.54 3.94 -5.71
C GLY A 6 13.20 3.33 -4.35
N LYS A 7 12.83 4.17 -3.38
CA LYS A 7 12.31 3.70 -2.09
C LYS A 7 11.13 2.75 -2.33
N PHE A 8 10.84 1.87 -1.37
CA PHE A 8 9.75 0.87 -1.44
C PHE A 8 8.45 1.42 -2.08
N LEU A 9 7.99 2.59 -1.60
CA LEU A 9 6.80 3.24 -2.13
C LEU A 9 7.01 3.92 -3.49
N ASP A 10 8.22 4.42 -3.79
CA ASP A 10 8.52 5.06 -5.07
C ASP A 10 8.52 4.08 -6.25
N ALA A 11 8.71 2.79 -6.00
CA ALA A 11 8.60 1.75 -7.01
C ALA A 11 7.15 1.51 -7.48
N ILE A 12 6.15 2.02 -6.74
CA ILE A 12 4.73 1.87 -7.04
C ILE A 12 4.28 3.04 -7.94
N PRO A 13 3.46 2.80 -8.99
CA PRO A 13 2.93 3.86 -9.84
C PRO A 13 2.27 4.99 -9.02
N PRO A 14 2.45 6.27 -9.42
CA PRO A 14 2.16 7.42 -8.57
C PRO A 14 0.70 7.50 -8.13
N GLN A 15 -0.26 7.08 -8.97
CA GLN A 15 -1.67 7.07 -8.58
C GLN A 15 -1.99 6.07 -7.47
N HIS A 16 -1.34 4.91 -7.45
CA HIS A 16 -1.55 3.87 -6.44
C HIS A 16 -0.76 4.20 -5.17
N ARG A 17 0.47 4.71 -5.34
CA ARG A 17 1.28 5.23 -4.24
C ARG A 17 0.57 6.31 -3.43
N ALA A 18 -0.11 7.24 -4.09
CA ALA A 18 -0.86 8.30 -3.41
C ALA A 18 -1.96 7.72 -2.50
N VAL A 19 -2.70 6.72 -2.98
CA VAL A 19 -3.72 6.01 -2.20
C VAL A 19 -3.08 5.28 -1.01
N ILE A 20 -1.98 4.56 -1.22
CA ILE A 20 -1.28 3.85 -0.13
C ILE A 20 -0.81 4.83 0.95
N VAL A 21 -0.21 5.95 0.56
CA VAL A 21 0.27 6.98 1.50
C VAL A 21 -0.88 7.61 2.27
N GLU A 22 -1.99 7.93 1.61
CA GLU A 22 -3.19 8.47 2.26
C GLU A 22 -3.75 7.48 3.30
N GLU A 23 -3.87 6.21 2.92
CA GLU A 23 -4.43 5.18 3.77
C GLU A 23 -3.55 4.85 4.98
N LEU A 24 -2.23 4.76 4.78
CA LEU A 24 -1.26 4.62 5.86
C LEU A 24 -1.26 5.87 6.76
N ALA A 25 -1.25 7.09 6.20
CA ALA A 25 -1.31 8.31 7.01
C ALA A 25 -2.57 8.37 7.89
N HIS A 26 -3.71 7.89 7.36
CA HIS A 26 -4.98 7.89 8.07
C HIS A 26 -5.09 6.78 9.14
N ARG A 27 -4.51 5.59 8.89
CA ARG A 27 -4.74 4.40 9.72
C ARG A 27 -3.53 4.00 10.56
N ASP A 28 -2.32 4.22 10.05
CA ASP A 28 -1.06 3.88 10.73
C ASP A 28 0.10 4.79 10.26
N ALA A 29 0.14 6.01 10.79
CA ALA A 29 1.19 6.96 10.48
C ALA A 29 2.58 6.51 10.96
N GLY A 30 2.64 5.61 11.94
CA GLY A 30 3.90 5.00 12.41
C GLY A 30 4.47 4.07 11.36
N LEU A 31 3.63 3.20 10.81
CA LEU A 31 4.00 2.32 9.69
C LEU A 31 4.39 3.15 8.45
N LEU A 32 3.70 4.24 8.14
CA LEU A 32 4.09 5.14 7.05
C LEU A 32 5.51 5.69 7.23
N ALA A 33 5.83 6.16 8.44
CA ALA A 33 7.16 6.66 8.76
C ALA A 33 8.23 5.57 8.64
N GLU A 34 7.89 4.34 9.06
CA GLU A 34 8.79 3.19 8.95
C GLU A 34 9.08 2.82 7.48
N VAL A 35 8.05 2.69 6.65
CA VAL A 35 8.19 2.22 5.26
C VAL A 35 8.55 3.34 4.26
N GLY A 36 8.40 4.61 4.65
CA GLY A 36 8.73 5.77 3.82
C GLY A 36 10.24 6.01 3.62
N GLU A 37 11.09 5.31 4.38
CA GLU A 37 12.55 5.45 4.35
C GLU A 37 13.26 4.19 3.81
N VAL A 38 12.54 3.08 3.65
CA VAL A 38 13.15 1.80 3.23
C VAL A 38 13.26 1.71 1.71
N GLN A 39 14.33 1.05 1.24
CA GLN A 39 14.52 0.75 -0.19
C GLN A 39 13.78 -0.51 -0.61
N GLU A 40 13.87 -1.56 0.19
CA GLU A 40 13.19 -2.83 -0.01
C GLU A 40 12.48 -3.18 1.31
N PRO A 41 11.18 -3.52 1.28
CA PRO A 41 10.44 -3.86 2.48
C PRO A 41 10.85 -5.26 2.95
N THR A 42 10.84 -5.47 4.27
CA THR A 42 10.81 -6.83 4.81
C THR A 42 9.45 -7.48 4.55
N ALA A 43 9.37 -8.82 4.60
CA ALA A 43 8.09 -9.52 4.49
C ALA A 43 7.07 -9.05 5.54
N THR A 44 7.53 -8.78 6.76
CA THR A 44 6.68 -8.24 7.84
C THR A 44 6.16 -6.84 7.51
N GLN A 45 6.99 -5.96 6.95
CA GLN A 45 6.56 -4.63 6.52
C GLN A 45 5.55 -4.68 5.38
N LEU A 46 5.80 -5.52 4.38
CA LEU A 46 4.87 -5.71 3.27
C LEU A 46 3.51 -6.23 3.75
N GLN A 47 3.51 -7.24 4.63
CA GLN A 47 2.29 -7.77 5.24
C GLN A 47 1.57 -6.75 6.12
N ALA A 48 2.31 -5.91 6.86
CA ALA A 48 1.71 -4.85 7.66
C ALA A 48 1.00 -3.82 6.78
N VAL A 49 1.63 -3.40 5.68
CA VAL A 49 1.01 -2.48 4.71
C VAL A 49 -0.22 -3.11 4.06
N GLU A 50 -0.10 -4.35 3.58
CA GLU A 50 -1.24 -5.10 3.03
C GLU A 50 -2.41 -5.19 4.02
N HIS A 51 -2.13 -5.48 5.29
CA HIS A 51 -3.16 -5.58 6.33
C HIS A 51 -3.91 -4.25 6.55
N VAL A 52 -3.20 -3.12 6.55
CA VAL A 52 -3.82 -1.79 6.67
C VAL A 52 -4.72 -1.51 5.47
N LEU A 53 -4.25 -1.80 4.26
CA LEU A 53 -5.02 -1.58 3.03
C LEU A 53 -6.22 -2.53 2.92
N ALA A 54 -6.08 -3.81 3.28
CA ALA A 54 -7.20 -4.75 3.34
C ALA A 54 -8.27 -4.28 4.34
N THR A 55 -7.85 -3.75 5.49
CA THR A 55 -8.77 -3.14 6.47
C THR A 55 -9.53 -1.96 5.88
N ALA A 56 -8.87 -1.14 5.06
CA ALA A 56 -9.51 -0.03 4.38
C ALA A 56 -10.57 -0.46 3.36
N VAL A 57 -10.30 -1.51 2.58
CA VAL A 57 -11.28 -2.10 1.66
C VAL A 57 -12.50 -2.57 2.45
N ILE A 58 -12.30 -3.33 3.54
CA ILE A 58 -13.38 -3.85 4.39
C ILE A 58 -14.24 -2.69 4.96
N LYS A 59 -13.60 -1.59 5.39
CA LYS A 59 -14.31 -0.41 5.89
C LYS A 59 -15.04 0.39 4.81
N SER A 60 -14.73 0.13 3.55
CA SER A 60 -15.32 0.82 2.39
C SER A 60 -16.44 0.02 1.71
N LEU A 61 -16.81 -1.13 2.28
CA LEU A 61 -17.90 -1.95 1.76
C LEU A 61 -19.26 -1.27 1.97
N GLY A 62 -20.06 -1.21 0.91
CA GLY A 62 -21.46 -0.82 0.95
C GLY A 62 -22.36 -1.92 1.52
N SER A 63 -23.67 -1.65 1.57
CA SER A 63 -24.68 -2.58 2.10
C SER A 63 -24.73 -3.92 1.36
N ASP A 64 -24.32 -3.95 0.09
CA ASP A 64 -24.24 -5.14 -0.75
C ASP A 64 -22.85 -5.82 -0.69
N TYR A 65 -22.03 -5.50 0.30
CA TYR A 65 -20.65 -6.01 0.45
C TYR A 65 -19.73 -5.72 -0.74
N THR A 66 -20.08 -4.73 -1.56
CA THR A 66 -19.27 -4.25 -2.67
C THR A 66 -18.49 -3.01 -2.21
N PRO A 67 -17.18 -2.92 -2.46
CA PRO A 67 -16.42 -1.71 -2.15
C PRO A 67 -16.97 -0.51 -2.93
N ASN A 68 -17.06 0.63 -2.27
CA ASN A 68 -17.33 1.91 -2.93
C ASN A 68 -16.13 2.34 -3.80
N GLU A 69 -16.22 3.51 -4.45
CA GLU A 69 -15.16 4.03 -5.32
C GLU A 69 -13.78 4.11 -4.62
N HIS A 70 -13.76 4.52 -3.35
CA HIS A 70 -12.53 4.57 -2.56
C HIS A 70 -12.00 3.16 -2.27
N GLY A 71 -12.86 2.23 -1.86
CA GLY A 71 -12.48 0.83 -1.65
C GLY A 71 -11.86 0.18 -2.90
N LEU A 72 -12.44 0.43 -4.08
CA LEU A 72 -11.89 -0.05 -5.36
C LEU A 72 -10.53 0.58 -5.69
N ALA A 73 -10.32 1.85 -5.33
CA ALA A 73 -9.02 2.50 -5.49
C ALA A 73 -7.95 1.87 -4.60
N VAL A 74 -8.31 1.50 -3.36
CA VAL A 74 -7.44 0.78 -2.44
C VAL A 74 -7.13 -0.64 -2.94
N GLU A 75 -8.12 -1.39 -3.42
CA GLU A 75 -7.90 -2.73 -4.00
C GLU A 75 -6.86 -2.68 -5.14
N ARG A 76 -7.04 -1.77 -6.09
CA ARG A 76 -6.09 -1.58 -7.20
C ARG A 76 -4.69 -1.18 -6.72
N ALA A 77 -4.61 -0.45 -5.60
CA ALA A 77 -3.34 -0.10 -5.01
C ALA A 77 -2.65 -1.30 -4.35
N ILE A 78 -3.41 -2.22 -3.74
CA ILE A 78 -2.90 -3.51 -3.24
C ILE A 78 -2.38 -4.36 -4.40
N GLU A 79 -3.15 -4.49 -5.49
CA GLU A 79 -2.71 -5.23 -6.67
C GLU A 79 -1.38 -4.70 -7.19
N SER A 80 -1.30 -3.38 -7.39
CA SER A 80 -0.08 -2.73 -7.87
C SER A 80 1.10 -2.86 -6.90
N LEU A 81 0.86 -2.83 -5.59
CA LEU A 81 1.87 -3.09 -4.57
C LEU A 81 2.45 -4.51 -4.71
N LEU A 82 1.59 -5.52 -4.88
CA LEU A 82 1.98 -6.93 -4.95
C LEU A 82 2.61 -7.31 -6.30
N GLU A 83 2.29 -6.60 -7.37
CA GLU A 83 2.98 -6.72 -8.66
C GLU A 83 4.45 -6.28 -8.57
N VAL A 84 4.73 -5.23 -7.79
CA VAL A 84 6.08 -4.71 -7.58
C VAL A 84 6.83 -5.53 -6.51
N TRP A 85 6.13 -5.89 -5.43
CA TRP A 85 6.68 -6.57 -4.26
C TRP A 85 5.87 -7.84 -3.93
N PRO A 86 6.14 -8.98 -4.60
CA PRO A 86 5.41 -10.22 -4.34
C PRO A 86 5.74 -10.82 -2.96
N ILE A 87 4.73 -11.31 -2.24
CA ILE A 87 4.86 -11.86 -0.87
C ILE A 87 5.68 -13.17 -0.85
N SER A 88 5.59 -13.97 -1.91
CA SER A 88 6.43 -15.15 -2.13
C SER A 88 7.61 -14.79 -3.04
N ARG A 89 8.75 -14.45 -2.42
CA ARG A 89 10.05 -14.33 -3.09
C ARG A 89 10.98 -15.43 -2.65
#